data_AF-A0A556MKU7-F1
#
_entry.id   AF-A0A556MKU7-F1
#
_cell.length_a   1.000
_cell.length_b   1.000
_cell.length_c   1.000
_cell.angle_alpha   90.00
_cell.angle_beta   90.00
_cell.angle_gamma   90.00
#
_symmetry.space_group_name_H-M   'P 1'
#
loop_
_entity.id
_entity.type
_entity.pdbx_description
1 polymer ?
#
loop_
_entity_poly.entity_id
_entity_poly.type
_entity_poly.pdbx_seq_one_letter_code
_entity_poly.pdbx_strand_id
1 'polypeptide(L)'
;MNNTHTISEAKAWIKRNNGPDEVVSVVLDTINNGAVTCYDLYTAFAENHDYLGRILFDAQGYWIYDGELLTIAEQEQLAKFIINYVEPV
;
A
#
# COMPACT_ATOMS: atom_id res chain seq x y z
N MET A 1 -10.27 25.57 0.73
CA MET A 1 -10.78 24.33 0.13
C MET A 1 -9.58 23.41 0.00
N ASN A 2 -9.40 22.49 0.95
CA ASN A 2 -8.29 21.56 0.92
C ASN A 2 -8.67 20.45 -0.04
N ASN A 3 -7.98 20.37 -1.17
CA ASN A 3 -8.11 19.28 -2.11
C ASN A 3 -7.35 18.08 -1.54
N THR A 4 -7.89 17.47 -0.48
CA THR A 4 -7.47 16.14 -0.07
C THR A 4 -8.03 15.18 -1.12
N HIS A 5 -7.31 14.99 -2.22
CA HIS A 5 -7.62 13.92 -3.15
C HIS A 5 -7.41 12.62 -2.38
N THR A 6 -8.48 12.03 -1.86
CA THR A 6 -8.47 10.67 -1.35
C THR A 6 -8.27 9.78 -2.56
N ILE A 7 -7.03 9.44 -2.86
CA ILE A 7 -6.71 8.59 -3.99
C ILE A 7 -7.15 7.18 -3.59
N SER A 8 -8.22 6.69 -4.21
CA SER A 8 -8.74 5.34 -3.94
C SER A 8 -7.74 4.24 -4.32
N GLU A 9 -6.82 4.53 -5.24
CA GLU A 9 -5.77 3.62 -5.71
C GLU A 9 -4.50 4.36 -6.17
N ALA A 10 -3.34 3.97 -5.68
CA ALA A 10 -2.03 4.42 -6.13
C ALA A 10 -1.21 3.25 -6.70
N LYS A 11 -0.21 3.53 -7.55
CA LYS A 11 0.71 2.50 -8.06
C LYS A 11 2.12 2.73 -7.53
N ALA A 12 2.65 1.74 -6.82
CA ALA A 12 3.98 1.76 -6.24
C ALA A 12 4.91 0.81 -6.99
N TRP A 13 6.12 1.26 -7.31
CA TRP A 13 7.18 0.39 -7.81
C TRP A 13 7.90 -0.26 -6.64
N ILE A 14 7.98 -1.59 -6.64
CA ILE A 14 8.70 -2.36 -5.63
C ILE A 14 9.75 -3.25 -6.28
N LYS A 15 10.89 -3.41 -5.60
CA LYS A 15 11.95 -4.30 -6.08
C LYS A 15 11.74 -5.70 -5.50
N ARG A 16 11.24 -6.64 -6.31
CA ARG A 16 10.98 -8.00 -5.83
C ARG A 16 12.21 -8.88 -5.88
N ASN A 17 12.60 -9.47 -4.75
CA ASN A 17 13.57 -10.56 -4.58
C ASN A 17 14.53 -10.84 -5.76
N ASN A 18 15.53 -9.97 -5.98
CA ASN A 18 16.54 -10.11 -7.05
C ASN A 18 16.00 -10.33 -8.48
N GLY A 19 14.69 -10.12 -8.70
CA GLY A 19 14.00 -10.16 -9.98
C GLY A 19 13.76 -8.76 -10.54
N PRO A 20 12.99 -8.66 -11.64
CA PRO A 20 12.56 -7.38 -12.18
C PRO A 20 11.65 -6.65 -11.19
N ASP A 21 11.66 -5.31 -11.27
CA ASP A 21 10.77 -4.49 -10.46
C ASP A 21 9.30 -4.81 -10.80
N GLU A 22 8.45 -4.85 -9.79
CA GLU A 22 7.02 -5.11 -9.91
C GLU A 22 6.25 -3.84 -9.56
N VAL A 23 5.12 -3.62 -10.22
CA VAL A 23 4.20 -2.53 -9.87
C VAL A 23 3.07 -3.11 -9.02
N VAL A 24 2.92 -2.55 -7.83
CA VAL A 24 1.86 -2.89 -6.88
C VAL A 24 0.80 -1.81 -6.88
N SER A 25 -0.46 -2.21 -7.07
CA SER A 25 -1.61 -1.36 -6.84
C SER A 25 -1.90 -1.33 -5.34
N VAL A 26 -1.94 -0.12 -4.78
CA VAL A 26 -2.21 0.18 -3.38
C VAL A 26 -3.58 0.82 -3.29
N VAL A 27 -4.56 0.10 -2.76
CA VAL A 27 -5.97 0.50 -2.77
C VAL A 27 -6.40 0.84 -1.34
N LEU A 28 -6.93 2.04 -1.13
CA LEU A 28 -7.46 2.41 0.19
C LEU A 28 -8.75 1.64 0.46
N ASP A 29 -8.77 0.87 1.55
CA ASP A 29 -9.99 0.21 2.03
C ASP A 29 -10.90 1.26 2.68
N THR A 30 -11.90 1.71 1.91
CA THR A 30 -12.90 2.70 2.34
C THR A 30 -14.10 2.09 3.05
N ILE A 31 -14.17 0.76 3.14
CA ILE A 31 -15.31 0.03 3.71
C ILE A 31 -15.11 -0.12 5.23
N ASN A 32 -13.87 -0.31 5.67
CA ASN A 32 -13.53 -0.41 7.08
C ASN A 32 -13.35 0.97 7.73
N ASN A 33 -14.45 1.54 8.23
CA ASN A 33 -14.51 2.80 9.00
C ASN A 33 -13.88 2.73 10.42
N GLY A 34 -12.90 1.85 10.62
CA GLY A 34 -12.23 1.65 11.92
C GLY A 34 -11.27 2.79 12.29
N ALA A 35 -10.65 2.70 13.48
CA ALA A 35 -9.60 3.62 13.93
C ALA A 35 -8.25 3.47 13.20
N VAL A 36 -8.21 2.66 12.14
CA VAL A 36 -7.01 2.20 11.43
C VAL A 36 -7.23 2.45 9.95
N THR A 37 -6.26 3.08 9.28
CA THR A 37 -6.28 3.24 7.82
C THR A 37 -5.71 1.99 7.18
N CYS A 38 -6.41 1.37 6.24
CA CYS A 38 -5.99 0.11 5.63
C CYS A 38 -5.79 0.27 4.12
N TYR A 39 -4.70 -0.28 3.61
CA TYR A 39 -4.38 -0.31 2.19
C TYR A 39 -4.20 -1.75 1.72
N ASP A 40 -5.07 -2.20 0.83
CA ASP A 40 -4.95 -3.49 0.15
C ASP A 40 -3.91 -3.41 -0.97
N LEU A 41 -3.15 -4.49 -1.14
CA LEU A 41 -2.04 -4.56 -2.08
C LEU A 41 -2.32 -5.64 -3.14
N TYR A 42 -2.12 -5.28 -4.41
CA TYR A 42 -2.32 -6.19 -5.54
C TYR A 42 -1.21 -6.07 -6.58
N THR A 43 -0.98 -7.13 -7.37
CA THR A 43 -0.20 -6.99 -8.61
C THR A 43 -0.96 -6.10 -9.61
N ALA A 44 -0.29 -5.12 -10.21
CA ALA A 44 -0.99 -4.06 -10.96
C ALA A 44 -1.27 -4.37 -12.44
N PHE A 45 -0.68 -5.45 -12.97
CA PHE A 45 -0.71 -5.77 -14.41
C PHE A 45 -0.96 -7.24 -14.73
N ALA A 46 -1.07 -8.11 -13.73
CA ALA A 46 -1.48 -9.49 -13.95
C ALA A 46 -2.96 -9.54 -14.37
N GLU A 47 -3.33 -10.48 -15.24
CA GLU A 47 -4.72 -10.64 -15.71
C GLU A 47 -5.68 -10.90 -14.52
N ASN A 48 -5.18 -11.62 -13.52
CA ASN A 48 -5.78 -11.69 -12.19
C ASN A 48 -4.88 -10.90 -11.24
N HIS A 49 -5.39 -9.78 -10.72
CA HIS A 49 -4.70 -8.98 -9.71
C HIS A 49 -4.51 -9.83 -8.44
N ASP A 50 -3.34 -10.41 -8.27
CA ASP A 50 -3.02 -11.27 -7.14
C ASP A 50 -2.99 -10.43 -5.88
N TYR A 51 -3.73 -10.86 -4.86
CA TYR A 51 -3.73 -10.20 -3.56
C TYR A 51 -2.42 -10.47 -2.84
N LEU A 52 -1.71 -9.39 -2.51
CA LEU A 52 -0.41 -9.42 -1.86
C LEU A 52 -0.50 -9.22 -0.35
N GLY A 53 -1.69 -9.05 0.22
CA GLY A 53 -1.89 -8.67 1.61
C GLY A 53 -2.28 -7.20 1.76
N ARG A 54 -2.15 -6.67 2.96
CA ARG A 54 -2.53 -5.28 3.27
C ARG A 54 -1.58 -4.63 4.26
N ILE A 55 -1.49 -3.30 4.20
CA ILE A 55 -0.78 -2.50 5.20
C ILE A 55 -1.82 -1.75 6.03
N LEU A 56 -1.70 -1.86 7.35
CA LEU A 56 -2.56 -1.19 8.31
C LEU A 56 -1.77 -0.11 9.02
N PHE A 57 -2.33 1.09 9.12
CA PHE A 57 -1.77 2.23 9.85
C PHE A 57 -2.66 2.58 11.03
N ASP A 58 -2.07 2.72 12.21
CA ASP A 58 -2.76 3.32 13.35
C ASP A 58 -2.82 4.85 13.24
N ALA A 59 -3.50 5.48 14.21
CA ALA A 59 -3.65 6.93 14.27
C ALA A 59 -2.34 7.69 14.58
N GLN A 60 -1.26 7.00 14.97
CA GLN A 60 0.06 7.58 15.21
C GLN A 60 0.98 7.42 13.99
N GLY A 61 0.54 6.70 12.95
CA GLY A 61 1.32 6.42 11.75
C GLY A 61 2.24 5.21 11.87
N TYR A 62 2.13 4.42 12.94
CA TYR A 62 2.77 3.10 12.98
C TYR A 62 2.03 2.15 12.06
N TRP A 63 2.78 1.25 11.42
CA TRP A 63 2.21 0.34 10.45
C TRP A 63 2.61 -1.11 10.70
N ILE A 64 1.73 -2.01 10.27
CA ILE A 64 1.98 -3.44 10.18
C ILE A 64 1.58 -3.94 8.80
N TYR A 65 2.25 -4.98 8.33
CA TYR A 65 1.85 -5.73 7.15
C TYR A 65 1.11 -7.00 7.58
N ASP A 66 -0.07 -7.20 7.02
CA ASP A 66 -0.90 -8.40 7.20
C ASP A 66 -0.93 -9.17 5.88
N GLY A 67 -0.04 -10.16 5.79
CA GLY A 67 0.17 -11.00 4.63
C GLY A 67 1.46 -11.81 4.76
N GLU A 68 1.71 -12.71 3.79
CA GLU A 68 2.84 -13.65 3.85
C GLU A 68 3.76 -13.59 2.62
N LEU A 69 3.42 -12.77 1.61
CA LEU A 69 4.06 -12.83 0.29
C LEU A 69 5.21 -11.82 0.12
N LEU A 70 5.18 -10.72 0.87
CA LEU A 70 6.19 -9.67 0.78
C LEU A 70 7.30 -9.91 1.82
N THR A 71 8.55 -9.73 1.39
CA THR A 71 9.70 -9.63 2.28
C THR A 71 9.68 -8.35 3.09
N ILE A 72 10.42 -8.31 4.20
CA ILE A 72 10.53 -7.11 5.05
C ILE A 72 10.97 -5.89 4.25
N ALA A 73 11.92 -6.03 3.31
CA ALA A 73 12.39 -4.92 2.49
C ALA A 73 11.30 -4.37 1.55
N GLU A 74 10.50 -5.25 0.94
CA GLU A 74 9.36 -4.85 0.09
C GLU A 74 8.28 -4.16 0.93
N GLN A 75 8.00 -4.68 2.14
CA GLN A 75 7.05 -4.09 3.08
C GLN A 75 7.48 -2.67 3.49
N GLU A 76 8.74 -2.49 3.88
CA GLU A 76 9.29 -1.17 4.26
C GLU A 76 9.25 -0.18 3.09
N GLN A 77 9.56 -0.63 1.87
CA GLN A 77 9.47 0.21 0.67
C GLN A 77 8.03 0.70 0.41
N LEU A 78 7.04 -0.20 0.52
CA LEU A 78 5.63 0.15 0.34
C LEU A 78 5.12 1.08 1.43
N ALA A 79 5.40 0.76 2.70
CA ALA A 79 4.97 1.61 3.81
C ALA A 79 5.56 3.02 3.68
N LYS A 80 6.85 3.13 3.32
CA LYS A 80 7.49 4.41 3.05
C LYS A 80 6.82 5.13 1.87
N PHE A 81 6.50 4.43 0.78
CA PHE A 81 5.76 5.03 -0.33
C PHE A 81 4.43 5.61 0.14
N ILE A 82 3.61 4.83 0.86
CA ILE A 82 2.29 5.25 1.34
C ILE A 82 2.40 6.48 2.25
N ILE A 83 3.33 6.47 3.22
CA ILE A 83 3.55 7.59 4.14
C ILE A 83 3.85 8.88 3.37
N ASN A 84 4.77 8.82 2.39
CA ASN A 84 5.16 10.02 1.63
C ASN A 84 4.14 10.43 0.57
N TYR A 85 3.30 9.50 0.10
CA TYR A 85 2.29 9.75 -0.93
C TYR A 85 0.98 10.31 -0.33
N VAL A 86 0.74 10.08 0.97
CA VAL A 86 -0.44 10.55 1.71
C VAL A 86 -0.20 11.91 2.39
N GLU A 87 1.05 12.38 2.51
CA GLU A 87 1.32 13.76 2.95
C GLU A 87 0.90 14.78 1.87
N PRO A 88 -0.03 15.70 2.16
CA PRO A 88 -0.34 16.80 1.25
C PRO A 88 0.73 17.88 1.33
N VAL A 89 1.12 18.39 0.16
CA VAL A 89 1.88 19.65 -0.01
C VAL A 89 1.10 20.84 0.57
#